data_AF-A0AA88LKF9-F1
#
_entry.id   AF-A0AA88LKF9-F1
#
_cell.length_a   1.000
_cell.length_b   1.000
_cell.length_c   1.000
_cell.angle_alpha   90.00
_cell.angle_beta   90.00
_cell.angle_gamma   90.00
#
_symmetry.space_group_name_H-M   'P 1'
#
loop_
_entity.id
_entity.type
_entity.pdbx_description
1 polymer ?
#
loop_
_entity_poly.entity_id
_entity_poly.type
_entity_poly.pdbx_seq_one_letter_code
_entity_poly.pdbx_strand_id
1 'polypeptide(L)'
;MLYLRIFMFLACVDSYKGINYGYGDSEQFLNYGHKKLKDDRHENSVLKSKVEVLGGILKKHVELLRSTPNQRIELVFLVDSSASVGSENFFNELKFVKKLLADFTVSYDTTRVSVVTFSSKNRVVRHIDHITNASLNNHKCKLLEEEIPAIGYTGGGTYTLGAVLEAQKILNFARPDAKKAVFLITDGYSNGGDPRFAARRLREEAVEMFTFGIRNGNVRELFDMASEPQHEHSYIVDSFEEFEALARRALHEDLPSGGYLNQDRHLCLNICTGTKFDKSVLSSCCDSNAHCACGTHSGLYACLCRPGYFGTGLFGDCHECPSGTYKNVSGPGDMNSCTPCPSKNHISPTGATSVDQCTCKPGYFLEKNSCRGMFKL
;
A
#
# COMPACT_ATOMS: atom_id res chain seq x y z
N MET A 1 -19.25 -22.02 36.60
CA MET A 1 -17.82 -21.83 36.26
C MET A 1 -17.68 -21.50 34.77
N LEU A 2 -18.31 -20.39 34.41
CA LEU A 2 -18.36 -19.67 33.13
C LEU A 2 -19.14 -18.40 33.52
N TYR A 3 -18.78 -17.20 33.04
CA TYR A 3 -19.17 -15.87 33.57
C TYR A 3 -18.27 -15.30 34.68
N LEU A 4 -16.98 -15.03 34.39
CA LEU A 4 -16.24 -13.94 35.04
C LEU A 4 -14.91 -13.55 34.33
N ARG A 5 -14.89 -13.49 32.98
CA ARG A 5 -13.70 -13.04 32.21
C ARG A 5 -14.05 -12.18 30.97
N ILE A 6 -15.05 -11.31 31.09
CA ILE A 6 -15.41 -10.33 30.01
C ILE A 6 -15.41 -8.86 30.51
N PHE A 7 -15.08 -8.61 31.79
CA PHE A 7 -15.15 -7.24 32.35
C PHE A 7 -13.81 -6.50 32.53
N MET A 8 -12.72 -6.97 31.91
CA MET A 8 -11.41 -6.33 32.05
C MET A 8 -10.75 -5.96 30.70
N PHE A 9 -11.57 -5.66 29.69
CA PHE A 9 -11.10 -5.08 28.41
C PHE A 9 -11.88 -3.81 27.98
N LEU A 10 -12.86 -3.37 28.78
CA LEU A 10 -13.68 -2.19 28.50
C LEU A 10 -13.31 -0.94 29.32
N ALA A 11 -12.27 -1.00 30.16
CA ALA A 11 -11.87 0.12 31.03
C ALA A 11 -10.69 0.96 30.50
N CYS A 12 -10.29 0.81 29.22
CA CYS A 12 -9.24 1.65 28.61
C CYS A 12 -9.75 2.52 27.44
N VAL A 13 -11.05 2.50 27.15
CA VAL A 13 -11.65 3.25 26.02
C VAL A 13 -12.45 4.48 26.50
N ASP A 14 -12.74 4.61 27.80
CA ASP A 14 -13.64 5.65 28.31
C ASP A 14 -12.95 6.89 28.95
N SER A 15 -11.64 7.08 28.76
CA SER A 15 -10.96 8.29 29.27
C SER A 15 -10.83 9.45 28.26
N TYR A 16 -11.45 9.34 27.07
CA TYR A 16 -11.40 10.37 26.01
C TYR A 16 -12.77 11.01 25.71
N LYS A 17 -13.63 11.12 26.71
CA LYS A 17 -14.87 11.92 26.61
C LYS A 17 -14.77 13.13 27.53
N GLY A 18 -14.43 14.29 26.94
CA GLY A 18 -14.61 15.57 27.62
C GLY A 18 -13.57 16.62 27.30
N ILE A 19 -13.35 16.95 26.02
CA ILE A 19 -12.74 18.24 25.66
C ILE A 19 -13.59 18.87 24.57
N ASN A 20 -14.31 19.91 24.95
CA ASN A 20 -15.15 20.72 24.06
C ASN A 20 -14.19 21.71 23.37
N TYR A 21 -13.71 21.38 22.18
CA TYR A 21 -12.71 22.18 21.45
C TYR A 21 -13.39 23.39 20.81
N GLY A 22 -13.29 24.54 21.48
CA GLY A 22 -13.70 25.84 20.94
C GLY A 22 -12.69 26.40 19.93
N TYR A 23 -13.14 27.40 19.17
CA TYR A 23 -12.50 28.13 18.06
C TYR A 23 -11.09 28.73 18.32
N GLY A 24 -10.45 28.46 19.46
CA GLY A 24 -9.11 28.94 19.85
C GLY A 24 -7.99 27.88 19.87
N ASP A 25 -8.25 26.62 19.49
CA ASP A 25 -7.30 25.50 19.68
C ASP A 25 -6.37 25.19 18.50
N SER A 26 -6.49 25.88 17.36
CA SER A 26 -5.56 25.69 16.23
C SER A 26 -4.11 26.01 16.60
N GLU A 27 -3.88 27.02 17.45
CA GLU A 27 -2.53 27.36 17.93
C GLU A 27 -1.97 26.37 18.97
N GLN A 28 -2.82 25.68 19.73
CA GLN A 28 -2.35 24.68 20.70
C GLN A 28 -1.93 23.38 20.03
N PHE A 29 -2.63 22.95 18.98
CA PHE A 29 -2.24 21.80 18.17
C PHE A 29 -0.93 22.05 17.40
N LEU A 30 -0.74 23.27 16.90
CA LEU A 30 0.51 23.65 16.21
C LEU A 30 1.74 23.65 17.12
N ASN A 31 1.53 23.84 18.42
CA ASN A 31 2.59 23.91 19.43
C ASN A 31 2.81 22.60 20.22
N TYR A 32 2.30 21.45 19.73
CA TYR A 32 2.41 20.16 20.45
C TYR A 32 3.84 19.62 20.63
N GLY A 33 4.87 20.36 20.21
CA GLY A 33 6.28 20.04 20.43
C GLY A 33 6.85 20.45 21.80
N HIS A 34 6.15 21.26 22.62
CA HIS A 34 6.72 21.81 23.87
C HIS A 34 5.74 21.91 25.07
N LYS A 35 4.82 20.96 25.29
CA LYS A 35 4.03 20.94 26.54
C LYS A 35 4.15 19.63 27.32
N LYS A 36 4.73 19.75 28.52
CA LYS A 36 4.68 18.79 29.62
C LYS A 36 3.22 18.51 29.96
N LEU A 37 2.74 17.29 29.73
CA LEU A 37 1.51 16.81 30.36
C LEU A 37 1.79 16.77 31.87
N LYS A 38 1.32 17.77 32.61
CA LYS A 38 1.29 17.70 34.07
C LYS A 38 0.14 16.80 34.45
N ASP A 39 0.40 15.50 34.50
CA ASP A 39 -0.38 14.60 35.35
C ASP A 39 0.46 14.26 36.58
N ASP A 40 0.16 14.94 37.68
CA ASP A 40 0.71 14.62 38.99
C ASP A 40 0.07 13.31 39.47
N ARG A 41 0.63 12.18 39.00
CA ARG A 41 0.77 10.86 39.67
C ARG A 41 1.02 9.74 38.64
N HIS A 42 2.25 9.65 38.14
CA HIS A 42 3.03 8.43 37.93
C HIS A 42 4.21 8.74 36.99
N GLU A 43 5.43 8.68 37.53
CA GLU A 43 6.68 8.71 36.75
C GLU A 43 6.72 7.51 35.80
N ASN A 44 6.42 7.75 34.51
CA ASN A 44 7.00 7.12 33.31
C ASN A 44 6.28 7.54 32.01
N SER A 45 5.90 8.81 31.84
CA SER A 45 5.42 9.28 30.53
C SER A 45 6.61 9.58 29.61
N VAL A 46 6.91 8.66 28.69
CA VAL A 46 7.87 8.94 27.60
C VAL A 46 7.34 10.12 26.79
N LEU A 47 8.09 11.23 26.73
CA LEU A 47 7.79 12.35 25.85
C LEU A 47 7.92 11.87 24.40
N LYS A 48 6.79 11.68 23.72
CA LYS A 48 6.77 11.36 22.29
C LYS A 48 7.03 12.61 21.46
N SER A 49 7.93 12.52 20.49
CA SER A 49 8.18 13.61 19.55
C SER A 49 6.92 13.89 18.70
N LYS A 50 6.74 15.14 18.23
CA LYS A 50 5.64 15.52 17.30
C LYS A 50 5.53 14.54 16.12
N VAL A 51 6.65 14.22 15.50
CA VAL A 51 6.74 13.26 14.38
C VAL A 51 6.33 11.84 14.80
N GLU A 52 6.56 11.43 16.05
CA GLU A 52 6.12 10.11 16.54
C GLU A 52 4.60 10.05 16.73
N VAL A 53 4.00 11.10 17.29
CA VAL A 53 2.55 11.18 17.46
C VAL A 53 1.85 11.20 16.11
N LEU A 54 2.27 12.12 15.23
CA LEU A 54 1.72 12.23 13.87
C LEU A 54 1.93 10.94 13.07
N GLY A 55 3.08 10.28 13.24
CA GLY A 55 3.38 9.02 12.56
C GLY A 55 2.46 7.88 13.01
N GLY A 56 2.15 7.80 14.30
CA GLY A 56 1.18 6.82 14.83
C GLY A 56 -0.23 7.05 14.32
N ILE A 57 -0.66 8.31 14.22
CA ILE A 57 -1.96 8.68 13.66
C ILE A 57 -2.04 8.30 12.18
N LEU A 58 -1.03 8.72 11.38
CA LEU A 58 -0.99 8.40 9.96
C LEU A 58 -1.01 6.89 9.73
N LYS A 59 -0.21 6.13 10.49
CA LYS A 59 -0.19 4.67 10.42
C LYS A 59 -1.59 4.08 10.63
N LYS A 60 -2.31 4.53 11.65
CA LYS A 60 -3.69 4.09 11.93
C LYS A 60 -4.64 4.39 10.76
N HIS A 61 -4.59 5.60 10.17
CA HIS A 61 -5.42 5.94 9.02
C HIS A 61 -5.08 5.08 7.79
N VAL A 62 -3.80 4.86 7.51
CA VAL A 62 -3.35 4.00 6.42
C VAL A 62 -3.80 2.54 6.63
N GLU A 63 -3.73 2.02 7.86
CA GLU A 63 -4.25 0.69 8.22
C GLU A 63 -5.76 0.58 8.05
N LEU A 64 -6.51 1.63 8.40
CA LEU A 64 -7.97 1.70 8.20
C LEU A 64 -8.31 1.71 6.71
N LEU A 65 -7.61 2.51 5.90
CA LEU A 65 -7.79 2.49 4.45
C LEU A 65 -7.48 1.11 3.88
N ARG A 66 -6.35 0.51 4.25
CA ARG A 66 -5.93 -0.83 3.80
C ARG A 66 -6.93 -1.93 4.15
N SER A 67 -7.59 -1.82 5.31
CA SER A 67 -8.60 -2.79 5.78
C SER A 67 -10.00 -2.56 5.22
N THR A 68 -10.16 -1.63 4.27
CA THR A 68 -11.42 -1.44 3.52
C THR A 68 -11.90 -2.77 2.92
N PRO A 69 -13.18 -3.15 3.11
CA PRO A 69 -13.74 -4.37 2.53
C PRO A 69 -13.49 -4.44 1.02
N ASN A 70 -13.08 -5.61 0.52
CA ASN A 70 -12.71 -5.84 -0.88
C ASN A 70 -11.56 -4.95 -1.41
N GLN A 71 -10.89 -4.17 -0.55
CA GLN A 71 -9.78 -3.27 -0.88
C GLN A 71 -10.08 -2.31 -2.05
N ARG A 72 -11.36 -1.98 -2.26
CA ARG A 72 -11.81 -1.04 -3.30
C ARG A 72 -11.59 0.37 -2.79
N ILE A 73 -10.48 0.94 -3.22
CA ILE A 73 -10.00 2.24 -2.75
C ILE A 73 -9.60 3.08 -3.97
N GLU A 74 -9.94 4.36 -3.95
CA GLU A 74 -9.56 5.36 -4.95
C GLU A 74 -8.66 6.38 -4.26
N LEU A 75 -7.37 6.39 -4.60
CA LEU A 75 -6.38 7.28 -4.01
C LEU A 75 -5.95 8.35 -5.01
N VAL A 76 -6.10 9.62 -4.64
CA VAL A 76 -5.60 10.74 -5.43
C VAL A 76 -4.50 11.45 -4.65
N PHE A 77 -3.32 11.57 -5.24
CA PHE A 77 -2.20 12.34 -4.69
C PHE A 77 -2.08 13.67 -5.43
N LEU A 78 -2.08 14.76 -4.69
CA LEU A 78 -1.81 16.11 -5.16
C LEU A 78 -0.42 16.49 -4.65
N VAL A 79 0.56 16.53 -5.55
CA VAL A 79 1.98 16.70 -5.23
C VAL A 79 2.44 18.07 -5.72
N ASP A 80 3.01 18.86 -4.83
CA ASP A 80 3.41 20.23 -5.13
C ASP A 80 4.76 20.23 -5.84
N SER A 81 4.77 20.73 -7.08
CA SER A 81 5.99 20.88 -7.90
C SER A 81 6.42 22.33 -8.06
N SER A 82 6.00 23.20 -7.15
CA SER A 82 6.31 24.64 -7.12
C SER A 82 7.78 24.94 -6.82
N ALA A 83 8.16 26.20 -7.06
CA ALA A 83 9.52 26.65 -6.83
C ALA A 83 9.93 26.70 -5.35
N SER A 84 8.99 26.81 -4.40
CA SER A 84 9.30 26.81 -2.95
C SER A 84 9.75 25.43 -2.47
N VAL A 85 9.11 24.38 -3.00
CA VAL A 85 9.48 22.98 -2.75
C VAL A 85 10.90 22.75 -3.27
N GLY A 86 11.13 23.03 -4.55
CA GLY A 86 12.41 22.75 -5.20
C GLY A 86 12.56 21.27 -5.60
N SER A 87 13.52 20.97 -6.47
CA SER A 87 13.63 19.66 -7.11
C SER A 87 13.89 18.51 -6.13
N GLU A 88 14.77 18.70 -5.15
CA GLU A 88 15.14 17.64 -4.20
C GLU A 88 13.95 17.23 -3.33
N ASN A 89 13.27 18.21 -2.76
CA ASN A 89 12.11 18.01 -1.90
C ASN A 89 10.92 17.43 -2.67
N PHE A 90 10.71 17.84 -3.93
CA PHE A 90 9.69 17.24 -4.79
C PHE A 90 9.88 15.72 -4.92
N PHE A 91 11.11 15.25 -5.08
CA PHE A 91 11.38 13.81 -5.10
C PHE A 91 11.18 13.15 -3.73
N ASN A 92 11.33 13.88 -2.62
CA ASN A 92 10.95 13.38 -1.29
C ASN A 92 9.43 13.24 -1.14
N GLU A 93 8.63 14.14 -1.74
CA GLU A 93 7.17 13.99 -1.80
C GLU A 93 6.77 12.76 -2.63
N LEU A 94 7.37 12.55 -3.80
CA LEU A 94 7.14 11.33 -4.61
C LEU A 94 7.59 10.06 -3.88
N LYS A 95 8.68 10.13 -3.10
CA LYS A 95 9.14 9.02 -2.24
C LYS A 95 8.12 8.70 -1.16
N PHE A 96 7.46 9.71 -0.57
CA PHE A 96 6.34 9.49 0.34
C PHE A 96 5.18 8.78 -0.35
N VAL A 97 4.77 9.23 -1.54
CA VAL A 97 3.71 8.59 -2.34
C VAL A 97 4.05 7.12 -2.58
N LYS A 98 5.29 6.83 -3.02
CA LYS A 98 5.77 5.45 -3.25
C LYS A 98 5.73 4.60 -1.98
N LYS A 99 6.17 5.14 -0.84
CA LYS A 99 6.14 4.43 0.46
C LYS A 99 4.71 4.16 0.91
N LEU A 100 3.81 5.12 0.78
CA LEU A 100 2.42 4.94 1.20
C LEU A 100 1.76 3.85 0.37
N LEU A 101 1.97 3.89 -0.96
CA LEU A 101 1.45 2.89 -1.87
C LEU A 101 2.06 1.50 -1.68
N ALA A 102 3.21 1.36 -1.01
CA ALA A 102 3.79 0.06 -0.67
C ALA A 102 2.83 -0.79 0.19
N ASP A 103 1.97 -0.17 1.00
CA ASP A 103 1.02 -0.86 1.87
C ASP A 103 -0.30 -1.24 1.18
N PHE A 104 -0.52 -0.80 -0.06
CA PHE A 104 -1.77 -1.02 -0.80
C PHE A 104 -1.63 -2.08 -1.90
N THR A 105 -2.67 -2.88 -2.08
CA THR A 105 -2.81 -3.80 -3.22
C THR A 105 -3.32 -3.02 -4.42
N VAL A 106 -2.42 -2.62 -5.34
CA VAL A 106 -2.79 -1.78 -6.49
C VAL A 106 -3.06 -2.63 -7.73
N SER A 107 -4.31 -2.59 -8.19
CA SER A 107 -4.79 -3.27 -9.39
C SER A 107 -6.13 -2.69 -9.88
N TYR A 108 -6.60 -3.13 -11.04
CA TYR A 108 -7.89 -2.74 -11.59
C TYR A 108 -9.08 -2.95 -10.64
N ASP A 109 -9.13 -4.06 -9.89
CA ASP A 109 -10.28 -4.41 -9.04
C ASP A 109 -10.13 -3.99 -7.57
N THR A 110 -8.93 -3.63 -7.13
CA THR A 110 -8.62 -3.27 -5.75
C THR A 110 -8.36 -1.76 -5.61
N THR A 111 -7.17 -1.32 -5.20
CA THR A 111 -6.83 0.10 -5.11
C THR A 111 -6.45 0.65 -6.49
N ARG A 112 -7.06 1.77 -6.89
CA ARG A 112 -6.69 2.56 -8.08
C ARG A 112 -6.12 3.91 -7.65
N VAL A 113 -5.15 4.40 -8.41
CA VAL A 113 -4.33 5.56 -8.03
C VAL A 113 -4.34 6.60 -9.13
N SER A 114 -4.43 7.87 -8.75
CA SER A 114 -4.08 9.01 -9.60
C SER A 114 -3.05 9.89 -8.91
N VAL A 115 -2.04 10.35 -9.65
CA VAL A 115 -1.02 11.28 -9.16
C VAL A 115 -1.06 12.52 -10.03
N VAL A 116 -1.38 13.65 -9.41
CA VAL A 116 -1.47 14.96 -10.03
C VAL A 116 -0.36 15.83 -9.45
N THR A 117 0.49 16.37 -10.32
CA THR A 117 1.43 17.42 -9.91
C THR A 117 0.81 18.78 -10.17
N PHE A 118 1.12 19.75 -9.32
CA PHE A 118 0.65 21.12 -9.52
C PHE A 118 1.73 22.15 -9.19
N SER A 119 1.77 23.22 -9.99
CA SER A 119 2.53 24.43 -9.64
C SER A 119 1.76 25.69 -10.05
N SER A 120 1.69 26.04 -11.33
CA SER A 120 0.94 27.21 -11.82
C SER A 120 -0.43 26.83 -12.41
N LYS A 121 -1.28 27.83 -12.71
CA LYS A 121 -2.62 27.61 -13.31
C LYS A 121 -2.62 26.73 -14.57
N ASN A 122 -1.56 26.82 -15.37
CA ASN A 122 -1.36 26.04 -16.59
C ASN A 122 -0.51 24.78 -16.39
N ARG A 123 -0.19 24.43 -15.14
CA ARG A 123 0.67 23.30 -14.76
C ARG A 123 0.00 22.50 -13.65
N VAL A 124 -1.19 21.99 -13.93
CA VAL A 124 -1.87 20.94 -13.15
C VAL A 124 -1.94 19.72 -14.06
N VAL A 125 -1.14 18.70 -13.77
CA VAL A 125 -0.87 17.60 -14.71
C VAL A 125 -1.18 16.26 -14.04
N ARG A 126 -2.06 15.48 -14.66
CA ARG A 126 -2.30 14.07 -14.29
C ARG A 126 -1.18 13.22 -14.87
N HIS A 127 -0.20 12.85 -14.06
CA HIS A 127 0.87 11.94 -14.50
C HIS A 127 0.41 10.49 -14.48
N ILE A 128 -0.41 10.14 -13.50
CA ILE A 128 -1.02 8.81 -13.33
C ILE A 128 -2.52 9.03 -13.19
N ASP A 129 -3.32 8.27 -13.94
CA ASP A 129 -4.79 8.36 -13.89
C ASP A 129 -5.45 6.99 -14.05
N HIS A 130 -5.24 6.09 -13.08
CA HIS A 130 -5.83 4.75 -13.12
C HIS A 130 -7.32 4.74 -12.77
N ILE A 131 -7.84 5.88 -12.28
CA ILE A 131 -9.24 6.04 -11.89
C ILE A 131 -10.08 6.35 -13.13
N THR A 132 -9.73 7.41 -13.88
CA THR A 132 -10.47 7.79 -15.10
C THR A 132 -10.18 6.81 -16.25
N ASN A 133 -8.90 6.39 -16.39
CA ASN A 133 -8.45 5.48 -17.45
C ASN A 133 -8.18 4.08 -16.89
N ALA A 134 -9.17 3.48 -16.25
CA ALA A 134 -9.05 2.17 -15.64
C ALA A 134 -8.76 1.07 -16.68
N SER A 135 -7.68 0.32 -16.47
CA SER A 135 -7.21 -0.76 -17.34
C SER A 135 -6.64 -1.91 -16.50
N LEU A 136 -6.71 -3.15 -17.03
CA LEU A 136 -6.07 -4.31 -16.40
C LEU A 136 -4.53 -4.17 -16.31
N ASN A 137 -3.95 -3.33 -17.16
CA ASN A 137 -2.51 -3.00 -17.13
C ASN A 137 -2.16 -1.93 -16.08
N ASN A 138 -3.15 -1.39 -15.35
CA ASN A 138 -2.93 -0.48 -14.24
C ASN A 138 -2.70 -1.31 -12.97
N HIS A 139 -1.44 -1.72 -12.77
CA HIS A 139 -1.04 -2.54 -11.63
C HIS A 139 0.22 -1.97 -10.95
N LYS A 140 0.45 -2.43 -9.72
CA LYS A 140 1.50 -1.90 -8.84
C LYS A 140 2.91 -1.85 -9.45
N CYS A 141 3.32 -2.87 -10.20
CA CYS A 141 4.66 -2.91 -10.78
C CYS A 141 4.90 -1.79 -11.80
N LYS A 142 3.98 -1.62 -12.76
CA LYS A 142 3.99 -0.49 -13.70
C LYS A 142 3.98 0.85 -12.96
N LEU A 143 3.14 0.97 -11.95
CA LEU A 143 3.05 2.18 -11.12
C LEU A 143 4.38 2.55 -10.45
N LEU A 144 5.02 1.59 -9.78
CA LEU A 144 6.20 1.84 -8.93
C LEU A 144 7.54 1.82 -9.68
N GLU A 145 7.63 1.09 -10.79
CA GLU A 145 8.87 0.92 -11.57
C GLU A 145 8.92 1.83 -12.81
N GLU A 146 7.77 2.24 -13.36
CA GLU A 146 7.73 3.00 -14.62
C GLU A 146 7.07 4.37 -14.42
N GLU A 147 5.84 4.42 -13.90
CA GLU A 147 5.03 5.64 -13.94
C GLU A 147 5.47 6.69 -12.91
N ILE A 148 5.63 6.32 -11.62
CA ILE A 148 6.11 7.27 -10.58
C ILE A 148 7.53 7.78 -10.89
N PRO A 149 8.51 6.93 -11.26
CA PRO A 149 9.86 7.40 -11.61
C PRO A 149 9.92 8.34 -12.83
N ALA A 150 8.93 8.29 -13.73
CA ALA A 150 8.86 9.16 -14.90
C ALA A 150 8.35 10.58 -14.58
N ILE A 151 7.88 10.84 -13.36
CA ILE A 151 7.36 12.15 -12.96
C ILE A 151 8.51 13.12 -12.73
N GLY A 152 8.61 14.16 -13.57
CA GLY A 152 9.62 15.21 -13.47
C GLY A 152 9.17 16.44 -12.68
N TYR A 153 10.14 17.15 -12.09
CA TYR A 153 9.93 18.43 -11.43
C TYR A 153 9.78 19.57 -12.44
N THR A 154 8.84 20.49 -12.20
CA THR A 154 8.56 21.61 -13.13
C THR A 154 8.87 23.00 -12.59
N GLY A 155 8.80 23.22 -11.28
CA GLY A 155 8.79 24.56 -10.68
C GLY A 155 7.57 25.40 -11.07
N GLY A 156 7.45 26.59 -10.47
CA GLY A 156 6.39 27.56 -10.76
C GLY A 156 5.79 28.18 -9.50
N GLY A 157 4.57 28.70 -9.63
CA GLY A 157 3.75 29.11 -8.48
C GLY A 157 3.15 27.90 -7.75
N THR A 158 2.08 28.11 -6.98
CA THR A 158 1.45 27.07 -6.14
C THR A 158 -0.08 27.14 -6.27
N TYR A 159 -0.67 26.48 -7.26
CA TYR A 159 -2.09 26.59 -7.61
C TYR A 159 -2.92 25.46 -6.99
N THR A 160 -2.96 25.45 -5.66
CA THR A 160 -3.62 24.42 -4.84
C THR A 160 -5.10 24.25 -5.19
N LEU A 161 -5.82 25.35 -5.44
CA LEU A 161 -7.22 25.30 -5.87
C LEU A 161 -7.40 24.46 -7.15
N GLY A 162 -6.50 24.61 -8.13
CA GLY A 162 -6.54 23.82 -9.36
C GLY A 162 -6.35 22.33 -9.11
N ALA A 163 -5.43 21.97 -8.22
CA ALA A 163 -5.16 20.58 -7.86
C ALA A 163 -6.38 19.93 -7.20
N VAL A 164 -7.03 20.62 -6.25
CA VAL A 164 -8.21 20.10 -5.55
C VAL A 164 -9.41 19.98 -6.49
N LEU A 165 -9.62 20.94 -7.40
CA LEU A 165 -10.64 20.84 -8.43
C LEU A 165 -10.37 19.67 -9.40
N GLU A 166 -9.10 19.41 -9.70
CA GLU A 166 -8.71 18.29 -10.54
C GLU A 166 -8.98 16.94 -9.87
N ALA A 167 -8.73 16.83 -8.56
CA ALA A 167 -9.13 15.65 -7.77
C ALA A 167 -10.64 15.41 -7.86
N GLN A 168 -11.47 16.45 -7.75
CA GLN A 168 -12.93 16.32 -7.89
C GLN A 168 -13.32 15.77 -9.27
N LYS A 169 -12.68 16.24 -10.35
CA LYS A 169 -12.94 15.72 -11.70
C LYS A 169 -12.55 14.25 -11.84
N ILE A 170 -11.43 13.83 -11.26
CA ILE A 170 -10.98 12.43 -11.27
C ILE A 170 -11.98 11.55 -10.52
N LEU A 171 -12.39 11.99 -9.33
CA LEU A 171 -13.25 11.21 -8.44
C LEU A 171 -14.71 11.11 -8.91
N ASN A 172 -15.14 11.92 -9.89
CA ASN A 172 -16.40 11.69 -10.60
C ASN A 172 -16.45 10.34 -11.34
N PHE A 173 -15.29 9.74 -11.65
CA PHE A 173 -15.17 8.42 -12.27
C PHE A 173 -14.84 7.31 -11.25
N ALA A 174 -14.78 7.63 -9.96
CA ALA A 174 -14.54 6.67 -8.89
C ALA A 174 -15.65 5.61 -8.84
N ARG A 175 -15.29 4.38 -8.47
CA ARG A 175 -16.29 3.34 -8.17
C ARG A 175 -17.23 3.82 -7.05
N PRO A 176 -18.56 3.67 -7.19
CA PRO A 176 -19.50 4.13 -6.18
C PRO A 176 -19.30 3.49 -4.79
N ASP A 177 -18.91 2.21 -4.77
CA ASP A 177 -18.68 1.41 -3.56
C ASP A 177 -17.26 1.51 -3.00
N ALA A 178 -16.38 2.29 -3.64
CA ALA A 178 -15.00 2.43 -3.19
C ALA A 178 -14.85 3.54 -2.14
N LYS A 179 -13.95 3.29 -1.17
CA LYS A 179 -13.45 4.31 -0.25
C LYS A 179 -12.58 5.31 -1.04
N LYS A 180 -12.82 6.60 -0.89
CA LYS A 180 -12.12 7.65 -1.63
C LYS A 180 -11.24 8.46 -0.67
N ALA A 181 -9.97 8.67 -1.03
CA ALA A 181 -9.07 9.50 -0.25
C ALA A 181 -8.18 10.37 -1.14
N VAL A 182 -7.94 11.60 -0.68
CA VAL A 182 -7.06 12.58 -1.32
C VAL A 182 -5.93 12.94 -0.37
N PHE A 183 -4.70 12.87 -0.85
CA PHE A 183 -3.49 13.27 -0.12
C PHE A 183 -2.92 14.52 -0.79
N LEU A 184 -3.01 15.67 -0.13
CA LEU A 184 -2.40 16.92 -0.58
C LEU A 184 -1.06 17.11 0.14
N ILE A 185 0.03 17.25 -0.61
CA ILE A 185 1.38 17.48 -0.09
C ILE A 185 1.87 18.82 -0.65
N THR A 186 2.27 19.73 0.23
CA THR A 186 2.73 21.07 -0.18
C THR A 186 3.53 21.75 0.94
N ASP A 187 4.48 22.60 0.55
CA ASP A 187 5.20 23.51 1.47
C ASP A 187 4.78 24.99 1.30
N GLY A 188 3.90 25.26 0.35
CA GLY A 188 3.60 26.60 -0.16
C GLY A 188 2.25 27.16 0.29
N TYR A 189 2.07 28.46 0.08
CA TYR A 189 0.77 29.12 0.18
C TYR A 189 0.04 29.02 -1.15
N SER A 190 -1.27 28.74 -1.13
CA SER A 190 -2.08 28.74 -2.35
C SER A 190 -2.03 30.12 -3.04
N ASN A 191 -1.61 30.10 -4.30
CA ASN A 191 -1.53 31.22 -5.21
C ASN A 191 -2.58 31.01 -6.30
N GLY A 192 -3.67 31.77 -6.26
CA GLY A 192 -4.67 31.77 -7.33
C GLY A 192 -6.10 31.42 -6.93
N GLY A 193 -6.42 31.44 -5.63
CA GLY A 193 -7.78 31.31 -5.09
C GLY A 193 -7.80 30.48 -3.79
N ASP A 194 -8.92 30.52 -3.09
CA ASP A 194 -9.13 29.76 -1.86
C ASP A 194 -9.54 28.30 -2.17
N PRO A 195 -8.72 27.29 -1.84
CA PRO A 195 -9.02 25.89 -2.11
C PRO A 195 -10.05 25.29 -1.14
N ARG A 196 -10.36 25.94 0.00
CA ARG A 196 -11.21 25.37 1.07
C ARG A 196 -12.62 25.03 0.62
N PHE A 197 -13.17 25.80 -0.31
CA PHE A 197 -14.50 25.52 -0.84
C PHE A 197 -14.52 24.23 -1.69
N ALA A 198 -13.49 24.01 -2.51
CA ALA A 198 -13.37 22.78 -3.29
C ALA A 198 -13.11 21.56 -2.38
N ALA A 199 -12.25 21.74 -1.37
CA ALA A 199 -12.00 20.73 -0.34
C ALA A 199 -13.27 20.34 0.42
N ARG A 200 -14.11 21.33 0.77
CA ARG A 200 -15.39 21.09 1.43
C ARG A 200 -16.31 20.18 0.61
N ARG A 201 -16.40 20.42 -0.71
CA ARG A 201 -17.22 19.60 -1.62
C ARG A 201 -16.75 18.14 -1.65
N LEU A 202 -15.45 17.91 -1.74
CA LEU A 202 -14.89 16.56 -1.66
C LEU A 202 -15.30 15.85 -0.36
N ARG A 203 -15.21 16.54 0.79
CA ARG A 203 -15.65 15.97 2.07
C ARG A 203 -17.16 15.70 2.12
N GLU A 204 -17.98 16.58 1.56
CA GLU A 204 -19.43 16.39 1.44
C GLU A 204 -19.78 15.17 0.55
N GLU A 205 -18.90 14.82 -0.40
CA GLU A 205 -18.96 13.62 -1.23
C GLU A 205 -18.29 12.38 -0.57
N ALA A 206 -18.06 12.43 0.75
CA ALA A 206 -17.46 11.38 1.56
C ALA A 206 -16.02 11.00 1.16
N VAL A 207 -15.27 11.94 0.58
CA VAL A 207 -13.84 11.80 0.29
C VAL A 207 -13.04 12.17 1.54
N GLU A 208 -12.16 11.27 1.98
CA GLU A 208 -11.25 11.51 3.10
C GLU A 208 -10.04 12.32 2.62
N MET A 209 -9.99 13.58 3.04
CA MET A 209 -8.94 14.55 2.69
C MET A 209 -7.86 14.59 3.76
N PHE A 210 -6.64 14.24 3.38
CA PHE A 210 -5.41 14.37 4.18
C PHE A 210 -4.54 15.49 3.64
N THR A 211 -4.00 16.33 4.51
CA THR A 211 -3.11 17.42 4.14
C THR A 211 -1.76 17.29 4.84
N PHE A 212 -0.68 17.46 4.08
CA PHE A 212 0.70 17.43 4.55
C PHE A 212 1.33 18.79 4.26
N GLY A 213 1.48 19.59 5.31
CA GLY A 213 2.12 20.90 5.27
C GLY A 213 3.54 20.81 5.79
N ILE A 214 4.50 21.31 5.03
CA ILE A 214 5.92 21.27 5.38
C ILE A 214 6.41 22.71 5.60
N ARG A 215 7.17 22.95 6.67
CA ARG A 215 7.62 24.29 7.13
C ARG A 215 6.43 25.20 7.44
N ASN A 216 6.50 26.46 7.01
CA ASN A 216 5.55 27.53 7.32
C ASN A 216 4.49 27.70 6.23
N GLY A 217 4.02 26.63 5.59
CA GLY A 217 2.90 26.70 4.64
C GLY A 217 1.63 27.30 5.27
N ASN A 218 0.55 27.46 4.48
CA ASN A 218 -0.71 28.01 4.99
C ASN A 218 -1.44 27.01 5.92
N VAL A 219 -0.95 26.89 7.15
CA VAL A 219 -1.42 25.93 8.15
C VAL A 219 -2.94 25.96 8.31
N ARG A 220 -3.52 27.15 8.42
CA ARG A 220 -4.97 27.28 8.63
C ARG A 220 -5.75 26.81 7.42
N GLU A 221 -5.29 27.14 6.21
CA GLU A 221 -5.90 26.65 4.98
C GLU A 221 -5.83 25.13 4.87
N LEU A 222 -4.67 24.52 5.15
CA LEU A 222 -4.50 23.07 5.14
C LEU A 222 -5.41 22.40 6.18
N PHE A 223 -5.43 22.91 7.41
CA PHE A 223 -6.30 22.42 8.47
C PHE A 223 -7.78 22.50 8.10
N ASP A 224 -8.22 23.64 7.54
CA ASP A 224 -9.61 23.85 7.09
C ASP A 224 -9.99 22.97 5.88
N MET A 225 -9.02 22.40 5.15
CA MET A 225 -9.23 21.48 4.02
C MET A 225 -9.25 20.01 4.43
N ALA A 226 -8.58 19.64 5.52
CA ALA A 226 -8.52 18.26 6.02
C ALA A 226 -9.89 17.74 6.49
N SER A 227 -10.06 16.41 6.51
CA SER A 227 -11.28 15.78 7.04
C SER A 227 -11.35 15.77 8.56
N GLU A 228 -12.55 15.60 9.09
CA GLU A 228 -12.78 15.50 10.53
C GLU A 228 -12.34 14.12 11.07
N PRO A 229 -11.69 14.05 12.25
CA PRO A 229 -11.16 15.18 13.02
C PRO A 229 -9.92 15.78 12.35
N GLN A 230 -9.87 17.11 12.16
CA GLN A 230 -8.79 17.74 11.37
C GLN A 230 -7.40 17.51 11.97
N HIS A 231 -7.31 17.42 13.30
CA HIS A 231 -6.05 17.16 13.99
C HIS A 231 -5.51 15.74 13.75
N GLU A 232 -6.31 14.81 13.22
CA GLU A 232 -5.85 13.49 12.79
C GLU A 232 -5.58 13.42 11.27
N HIS A 233 -6.00 14.42 10.50
CA HIS A 233 -5.92 14.45 9.03
C HIS A 233 -5.02 15.58 8.47
N SER A 234 -4.57 16.51 9.30
CA SER A 234 -3.66 17.60 8.92
C SER A 234 -2.30 17.43 9.59
N TYR A 235 -1.31 16.98 8.82
CA TYR A 235 0.06 16.74 9.24
C TYR A 235 0.92 17.95 8.91
N ILE A 236 1.23 18.76 9.92
CA ILE A 236 2.12 19.92 9.79
C ILE A 236 3.47 19.56 10.41
N VAL A 237 4.54 19.57 9.62
CA VAL A 237 5.91 19.24 10.05
C VAL A 237 6.85 20.40 9.72
N ASP A 238 7.91 20.56 10.50
CA ASP A 238 8.69 21.80 10.49
C ASP A 238 9.77 21.79 9.39
N SER A 239 10.08 20.62 8.82
CA SER A 239 11.05 20.45 7.75
C SER A 239 10.79 19.22 6.88
N PHE A 240 11.46 19.14 5.72
CA PHE A 240 11.39 17.97 4.85
C PHE A 240 12.06 16.74 5.47
N GLU A 241 13.04 16.93 6.35
CA GLU A 241 13.65 15.85 7.14
C GLU A 241 12.64 15.26 8.13
N GLU A 242 11.83 16.09 8.78
CA GLU A 242 10.73 15.62 9.64
C GLU A 242 9.64 14.90 8.83
N PHE A 243 9.31 15.43 7.65
CA PHE A 243 8.39 14.78 6.72
C PHE A 243 8.88 13.39 6.32
N GLU A 244 10.17 13.24 5.98
CA GLU A 244 10.74 11.93 5.68
C GLU A 244 10.72 11.00 6.90
N ALA A 245 11.01 11.53 8.09
CA ALA A 245 10.96 10.77 9.33
C ALA A 245 9.53 10.30 9.67
N LEU A 246 8.52 11.14 9.42
CA LEU A 246 7.11 10.81 9.53
C LEU A 246 6.76 9.65 8.60
N ALA A 247 7.09 9.81 7.31
CA ALA A 247 6.86 8.80 6.28
C ALA A 247 7.48 7.45 6.66
N ARG A 248 8.74 7.45 7.08
CA ARG A 248 9.46 6.24 7.50
C ARG A 248 8.75 5.54 8.65
N ARG A 249 8.37 6.29 9.70
CA ARG A 249 7.75 5.71 10.91
C ARG A 249 6.34 5.17 10.67
N ALA A 250 5.54 5.89 9.89
CA ALA A 250 4.15 5.53 9.66
C ALA A 250 3.99 4.35 8.70
N LEU A 251 4.91 4.21 7.75
CA LEU A 251 4.78 3.34 6.58
C LEU A 251 5.83 2.21 6.60
N HIS A 252 6.21 1.73 7.79
CA HIS A 252 7.18 0.63 7.95
C HIS A 252 6.61 -0.72 7.46
N GLU A 253 7.45 -1.44 6.72
CA GLU A 253 7.18 -2.63 5.91
C GLU A 253 6.84 -3.91 6.71
N ASP A 254 5.64 -3.99 7.29
CA ASP A 254 5.03 -5.32 7.50
C ASP A 254 4.35 -5.72 6.19
N LEU A 255 5.15 -6.05 5.15
CA LEU A 255 4.62 -6.48 3.85
C LEU A 255 3.85 -7.80 4.05
N PRO A 256 2.51 -7.80 3.87
CA PRO A 256 1.76 -9.05 3.88
C PRO A 256 2.21 -9.90 2.69
N SER A 257 2.13 -11.24 2.83
CA SER A 257 2.19 -12.12 1.67
C SER A 257 1.07 -11.74 0.70
N GLY A 258 1.45 -11.15 -0.42
CA GLY A 258 0.53 -10.58 -1.39
C GLY A 258 0.12 -11.53 -2.50
N GLY A 259 -0.95 -11.18 -3.21
CA GLY A 259 -1.33 -11.87 -4.45
C GLY A 259 -0.44 -11.48 -5.64
N TYR A 260 -0.55 -12.24 -6.72
CA TYR A 260 0.15 -12.01 -7.98
C TYR A 260 -0.84 -11.83 -9.13
N LEU A 261 -0.54 -10.91 -10.05
CA LEU A 261 -1.28 -10.74 -11.30
C LEU A 261 -0.43 -11.23 -12.46
N ASN A 262 -0.97 -12.12 -13.29
CA ASN A 262 -0.28 -12.58 -14.49
C ASN A 262 0.02 -11.42 -15.44
N GLN A 263 1.24 -11.38 -15.96
CA GLN A 263 1.73 -10.33 -16.84
C GLN A 263 2.37 -10.91 -18.10
N ASP A 264 2.56 -10.05 -19.10
CA ASP A 264 3.30 -10.41 -20.29
C ASP A 264 4.73 -10.85 -19.94
N ARG A 265 5.21 -11.92 -20.59
CA ARG A 265 6.51 -12.54 -20.33
C ARG A 265 7.68 -11.58 -20.53
N HIS A 266 7.53 -10.55 -21.37
CA HIS A 266 8.55 -9.53 -21.62
C HIS A 266 8.75 -8.56 -20.46
N LEU A 267 7.74 -8.32 -19.62
CA LEU A 267 7.85 -7.40 -18.47
C LEU A 267 8.84 -7.91 -17.42
N CYS A 268 8.98 -9.23 -17.29
CA CYS A 268 9.95 -9.84 -16.39
C CYS A 268 11.39 -9.88 -16.92
N LEU A 269 11.67 -9.41 -18.15
CA LEU A 269 13.04 -9.42 -18.70
C LEU A 269 14.02 -8.61 -17.85
N ASN A 270 13.53 -7.54 -17.22
CA ASN A 270 14.33 -6.64 -16.40
C ASN A 270 14.87 -7.31 -15.12
N ILE A 271 14.20 -8.37 -14.62
CA ILE A 271 14.62 -9.13 -13.44
C ILE A 271 16.01 -9.76 -13.65
N CYS A 272 16.28 -10.25 -14.86
CA CYS A 272 17.54 -10.95 -15.16
C CYS A 272 18.71 -10.01 -15.47
N THR A 273 18.50 -8.69 -15.49
CA THR A 273 19.54 -7.73 -15.89
C THR A 273 20.63 -7.60 -14.81
N GLY A 274 21.86 -7.99 -15.15
CA GLY A 274 23.00 -7.98 -14.20
C GLY A 274 23.23 -9.30 -13.45
N THR A 275 22.41 -10.32 -13.70
CA THR A 275 22.73 -11.70 -13.28
C THR A 275 23.82 -12.29 -14.19
N LYS A 276 24.49 -13.37 -13.80
CA LYS A 276 25.48 -14.10 -14.64
C LYS A 276 24.91 -14.62 -15.97
N PHE A 277 23.60 -14.45 -16.21
CA PHE A 277 22.92 -14.77 -17.45
C PHE A 277 22.98 -13.55 -18.38
N ASP A 278 23.86 -13.62 -19.37
CA ASP A 278 24.08 -12.57 -20.35
C ASP A 278 22.79 -12.28 -21.16
N LYS A 279 22.48 -10.98 -21.30
CA LYS A 279 21.30 -10.44 -22.02
C LYS A 279 21.22 -10.91 -23.49
N SER A 280 22.31 -11.45 -24.02
CA SER A 280 22.46 -11.83 -25.43
C SER A 280 21.94 -13.24 -25.78
N VAL A 281 21.70 -14.13 -24.80
CA VAL A 281 21.44 -15.56 -25.06
C VAL A 281 20.00 -16.00 -24.73
N LEU A 282 19.29 -15.29 -23.85
CA LEU A 282 18.00 -15.74 -23.34
C LEU A 282 16.82 -15.07 -24.08
N SER A 283 15.98 -15.87 -24.75
CA SER A 283 14.71 -15.40 -25.30
C SER A 283 13.66 -15.09 -24.22
N SER A 284 13.89 -15.52 -22.97
CA SER A 284 13.05 -15.17 -21.82
C SER A 284 13.74 -15.37 -20.46
N CYS A 285 13.52 -14.43 -19.54
CA CYS A 285 14.02 -14.48 -18.15
C CYS A 285 13.35 -15.55 -17.27
N CYS A 286 12.03 -15.76 -17.41
CA CYS A 286 11.34 -16.78 -16.64
C CYS A 286 11.55 -18.17 -17.25
N ASP A 287 11.50 -19.22 -16.43
CA ASP A 287 11.52 -20.62 -16.88
C ASP A 287 10.37 -20.93 -17.87
N SER A 288 10.52 -22.00 -18.64
CA SER A 288 9.44 -22.56 -19.46
C SER A 288 8.20 -22.97 -18.63
N ASN A 289 8.43 -23.50 -17.43
CA ASN A 289 7.43 -23.89 -16.45
C ASN A 289 7.09 -22.76 -15.46
N ALA A 290 7.48 -21.53 -15.78
CA ALA A 290 7.10 -20.33 -15.05
C ALA A 290 6.25 -19.39 -15.93
N HIS A 291 5.59 -18.44 -15.27
CA HIS A 291 5.00 -17.28 -15.92
C HIS A 291 5.42 -16.00 -15.22
N CYS A 292 5.40 -14.89 -15.96
CA CYS A 292 5.65 -13.57 -15.41
C CYS A 292 4.44 -13.09 -14.64
N ALA A 293 4.66 -12.51 -13.47
CA ALA A 293 3.61 -11.90 -12.68
C ALA A 293 4.09 -10.63 -11.98
N CYS A 294 3.14 -9.74 -11.69
CA CYS A 294 3.35 -8.58 -10.84
C CYS A 294 2.91 -8.92 -9.41
N GLY A 295 3.82 -8.77 -8.44
CA GLY A 295 3.47 -8.84 -7.03
C GLY A 295 2.61 -7.64 -6.65
N THR A 296 1.32 -7.85 -6.38
CA THR A 296 0.38 -6.76 -6.11
C THR A 296 0.63 -6.02 -4.81
N HIS A 297 1.45 -6.60 -3.91
CA HIS A 297 1.89 -5.97 -2.67
C HIS A 297 3.35 -5.50 -2.74
N SER A 298 4.27 -6.31 -3.27
CA SER A 298 5.67 -5.90 -3.40
C SER A 298 5.87 -4.80 -4.44
N GLY A 299 5.01 -4.76 -5.47
CA GLY A 299 5.21 -3.91 -6.64
C GLY A 299 6.43 -4.30 -7.47
N LEU A 300 6.93 -5.54 -7.30
CA LEU A 300 8.04 -6.10 -8.05
C LEU A 300 7.52 -7.19 -8.98
N TYR A 301 8.07 -7.23 -10.20
CA TYR A 301 7.86 -8.37 -11.08
C TYR A 301 8.54 -9.62 -10.52
N ALA A 302 7.92 -10.77 -10.72
CA ALA A 302 8.43 -12.07 -10.30
C ALA A 302 8.10 -13.13 -11.35
N CYS A 303 8.99 -14.12 -11.48
CA CYS A 303 8.68 -15.34 -12.22
C CYS A 303 8.10 -16.37 -11.25
N LEU A 304 6.94 -16.94 -11.57
CA LEU A 304 6.25 -17.88 -10.70
C LEU A 304 6.22 -19.26 -11.35
N CYS A 305 6.79 -20.27 -10.70
CA CYS A 305 6.64 -21.65 -11.13
C CYS A 305 5.16 -22.04 -11.12
N ARG A 306 4.73 -22.71 -12.19
CA ARG A 306 3.36 -23.23 -12.39
C ARG A 306 3.02 -24.28 -11.32
N PRO A 307 1.73 -24.63 -11.14
CA PRO A 307 1.33 -25.72 -10.25
C PRO A 307 2.12 -26.99 -10.58
N GLY A 308 2.50 -27.74 -9.56
CA GLY A 308 3.39 -28.90 -9.68
C GLY A 308 4.89 -28.59 -9.67
N TYR A 309 5.31 -27.32 -9.76
CA TYR A 309 6.73 -26.94 -9.79
C TYR A 309 7.13 -26.03 -8.63
N PHE A 310 8.35 -26.21 -8.12
CA PHE A 310 9.00 -25.33 -7.14
C PHE A 310 10.31 -24.77 -7.69
N GLY A 311 10.83 -23.71 -7.09
CA GLY A 311 12.03 -22.99 -7.53
C GLY A 311 11.83 -21.47 -7.50
N THR A 312 12.82 -20.72 -7.97
CA THR A 312 12.71 -19.26 -8.07
C THR A 312 11.84 -18.80 -9.25
N GLY A 313 11.56 -19.68 -10.21
CA GLY A 313 10.85 -19.32 -11.43
C GLY A 313 11.72 -18.70 -12.52
N LEU A 314 12.96 -18.35 -12.20
CA LEU A 314 13.94 -17.90 -13.19
C LEU A 314 14.34 -19.05 -14.11
N PHE A 315 14.92 -18.70 -15.26
CA PHE A 315 15.32 -19.66 -16.27
C PHE A 315 16.14 -20.83 -15.71
N GLY A 316 15.66 -22.05 -15.96
CA GLY A 316 16.28 -23.30 -15.52
C GLY A 316 15.95 -23.70 -14.08
N ASP A 317 15.13 -22.92 -13.36
CA ASP A 317 14.86 -23.09 -11.93
C ASP A 317 13.36 -23.20 -11.62
N CYS A 318 12.69 -24.09 -12.35
CA CYS A 318 11.44 -24.71 -11.93
C CYS A 318 11.58 -26.23 -11.99
N HIS A 319 11.54 -26.87 -10.84
CA HIS A 319 11.69 -28.31 -10.64
C HIS A 319 10.35 -28.94 -10.25
N GLU A 320 10.07 -30.12 -10.79
CA GLU A 320 8.87 -30.87 -10.45
C GLU A 320 8.84 -31.23 -8.96
N CYS A 321 7.68 -31.05 -8.33
CA CYS A 321 7.44 -31.54 -6.98
C CYS A 321 7.65 -33.06 -6.90
N PRO A 322 8.34 -33.57 -5.86
CA PRO A 322 8.65 -34.99 -5.74
C PRO A 322 7.39 -35.83 -5.53
N SER A 323 7.50 -37.12 -5.88
CA SER A 323 6.42 -38.09 -5.68
C SER A 323 5.95 -38.14 -4.22
N GLY A 324 4.63 -38.21 -4.00
CA GLY A 324 4.02 -38.13 -2.67
C GLY A 324 3.75 -36.70 -2.19
N THR A 325 3.97 -35.70 -3.05
CA THR A 325 3.61 -34.30 -2.82
C THR A 325 2.79 -33.75 -3.99
N TYR A 326 2.14 -32.59 -3.80
CA TYR A 326 1.45 -31.84 -4.83
C TYR A 326 1.57 -30.33 -4.59
N LYS A 327 1.39 -29.51 -5.63
CA LYS A 327 1.34 -28.05 -5.50
C LYS A 327 0.29 -27.47 -6.43
N ASN A 328 -0.77 -26.90 -5.86
CA ASN A 328 -1.94 -26.41 -6.60
C ASN A 328 -1.89 -24.92 -6.93
N VAL A 329 -0.93 -24.18 -6.37
CA VAL A 329 -0.77 -22.74 -6.57
C VAL A 329 0.54 -22.47 -7.28
N SER A 330 0.53 -21.43 -8.12
CA SER A 330 1.79 -20.89 -8.62
C SER A 330 2.42 -19.99 -7.58
N GLY A 331 3.75 -19.97 -7.55
CA GLY A 331 4.46 -19.14 -6.59
C GLY A 331 5.94 -19.52 -6.51
N PRO A 332 6.77 -18.60 -6.01
CA PRO A 332 8.15 -18.93 -5.69
C PRO A 332 8.16 -19.94 -4.54
N GLY A 333 9.26 -20.66 -4.38
CA GLY A 333 9.47 -21.48 -3.19
C GLY A 333 10.53 -22.53 -3.39
N ASP A 334 10.91 -23.17 -2.29
CA ASP A 334 11.77 -24.34 -2.30
C ASP A 334 10.91 -25.62 -2.32
N MET A 335 11.55 -26.77 -2.11
CA MET A 335 10.87 -28.06 -2.03
C MET A 335 9.78 -28.11 -0.93
N ASN A 336 9.86 -27.27 0.11
CA ASN A 336 8.85 -27.21 1.17
C ASN A 336 7.54 -26.55 0.70
N SER A 337 7.55 -25.88 -0.46
CA SER A 337 6.32 -25.38 -1.09
C SER A 337 5.45 -26.49 -1.70
N CYS A 338 5.99 -27.71 -1.85
CA CYS A 338 5.22 -28.88 -2.26
C CYS A 338 4.50 -29.49 -1.04
N THR A 339 3.18 -29.55 -1.09
CA THR A 339 2.35 -30.06 0.00
C THR A 339 2.36 -31.58 0.01
N PRO A 340 2.66 -32.24 1.15
CA PRO A 340 2.60 -33.69 1.25
C PRO A 340 1.18 -34.23 1.01
N CYS A 341 1.07 -35.38 0.35
CA CYS A 341 -0.20 -36.09 0.25
C CYS A 341 -0.76 -36.45 1.65
N PRO A 342 -2.08 -36.63 1.81
CA PRO A 342 -2.75 -36.72 3.12
C PRO A 342 -2.29 -37.85 4.07
N SER A 343 -1.56 -38.84 3.57
CA SER A 343 -1.13 -40.02 4.33
C SER A 343 0.24 -40.48 3.85
N LYS A 344 1.06 -41.03 4.76
CA LYS A 344 2.40 -41.56 4.44
C LYS A 344 2.39 -42.67 3.37
N ASN A 345 1.25 -43.33 3.21
CA ASN A 345 1.05 -44.41 2.24
C ASN A 345 0.40 -43.92 0.93
N HIS A 346 0.20 -42.62 0.76
CA HIS A 346 -0.10 -42.04 -0.54
C HIS A 346 1.17 -41.95 -1.39
N ILE A 347 0.97 -41.99 -2.71
CA ILE A 347 1.94 -41.68 -3.75
C ILE A 347 1.26 -40.78 -4.78
N SER A 348 2.03 -39.91 -5.42
CA SER A 348 1.59 -39.08 -6.55
C SER A 348 2.64 -39.16 -7.67
N PRO A 349 2.28 -38.89 -8.93
CA PRO A 349 3.30 -38.63 -9.96
C PRO A 349 4.16 -37.43 -9.56
N THR A 350 5.38 -37.32 -10.11
CA THR A 350 6.16 -36.09 -10.00
C THR A 350 5.39 -34.95 -10.67
N GLY A 351 5.51 -33.74 -10.12
CA GLY A 351 4.81 -32.57 -10.67
C GLY A 351 3.30 -32.57 -10.44
N ALA A 352 2.78 -33.33 -9.47
CA ALA A 352 1.34 -33.32 -9.16
C ALA A 352 0.83 -31.92 -8.79
N THR A 353 -0.30 -31.53 -9.35
CA THR A 353 -0.92 -30.22 -9.23
C THR A 353 -2.13 -30.21 -8.28
N SER A 354 -2.67 -31.37 -7.92
CA SER A 354 -3.81 -31.48 -7.00
C SER A 354 -3.65 -32.66 -6.04
N VAL A 355 -4.32 -32.58 -4.89
CA VAL A 355 -4.47 -33.68 -3.94
C VAL A 355 -5.18 -34.89 -4.56
N ASP A 356 -6.00 -34.68 -5.60
CA ASP A 356 -6.73 -35.76 -6.29
C ASP A 356 -5.79 -36.72 -7.03
N GLN A 357 -4.54 -36.30 -7.28
CA GLN A 357 -3.51 -37.14 -7.88
C GLN A 357 -2.74 -37.98 -6.83
N CYS A 358 -3.07 -37.84 -5.54
CA CYS A 358 -2.58 -38.70 -4.48
C CYS A 358 -3.38 -40.00 -4.45
N THR A 359 -2.72 -41.11 -4.74
CA THR A 359 -3.32 -42.46 -4.76
C THR A 359 -2.63 -43.36 -3.74
N CYS A 360 -3.30 -44.43 -3.29
CA CYS A 360 -2.66 -45.37 -2.37
C CYS A 360 -1.54 -46.16 -3.05
N LYS A 361 -0.41 -46.31 -2.35
CA LYS A 361 0.65 -47.22 -2.76
C LYS A 361 0.09 -48.63 -2.96
N PRO A 362 0.66 -49.44 -3.89
CA PRO A 362 0.25 -50.82 -4.07
C PRO A 362 0.19 -51.59 -2.74
N GLY A 363 -0.92 -52.29 -2.49
CA GLY A 363 -1.17 -53.02 -1.22
C GLY A 363 -1.86 -52.21 -0.12
N TYR A 364 -2.16 -50.94 -0.35
CA TYR A 364 -2.94 -50.08 0.54
C TYR A 364 -4.27 -49.70 -0.12
N PHE A 365 -5.32 -49.55 0.69
CA PHE A 365 -6.66 -49.16 0.24
C PHE A 365 -7.07 -47.84 0.88
N LEU A 366 -7.84 -47.05 0.13
CA LEU A 366 -8.34 -45.77 0.59
C LEU A 366 -9.46 -46.00 1.62
N GLU A 367 -9.22 -45.60 2.86
CA GLU A 367 -10.22 -45.60 3.92
C GLU A 367 -10.41 -44.17 4.41
N LYS A 368 -11.55 -43.56 4.08
CA LYS A 368 -11.83 -42.13 4.27
C LYS A 368 -10.81 -41.25 3.52
N ASN A 369 -9.80 -40.73 4.23
CA ASN A 369 -8.77 -39.84 3.69
C ASN A 369 -7.35 -40.37 3.95
N SER A 370 -7.21 -41.67 4.26
CA SER A 370 -5.93 -42.28 4.58
C SER A 370 -5.81 -43.68 3.95
N CYS A 371 -4.63 -43.97 3.41
CA CYS A 371 -4.30 -45.27 2.86
C CYS A 371 -3.87 -46.23 3.97
N ARG A 372 -4.68 -47.27 4.20
CA ARG A 372 -4.41 -48.32 5.21
C ARG A 372 -4.09 -49.65 4.54
N GLY A 373 -3.14 -50.37 5.13
CA GLY A 373 -2.80 -51.73 4.70
C GLY A 373 -3.78 -52.74 5.30
N MET A 374 -3.93 -53.89 4.66
CA MET A 374 -4.68 -55.00 5.26
C MET A 374 -3.94 -55.47 6.53
N PHE A 375 -4.61 -55.41 7.68
CA PHE A 375 -4.17 -56.21 8.83
C PHE A 375 -4.37 -57.67 8.45
N LYS A 376 -3.28 -58.44 8.35
CA LYS A 376 -3.38 -59.90 8.37
C LYS A 376 -3.94 -60.28 9.74
N LEU A 377 -5.18 -60.78 9.77
CA LEU A 377 -5.75 -61.49 10.91
C LEU A 377 -5.00 -62.80 11.14
#